data_AF-A0A6C0JNM2-F1
#
_entry.id   AF-A0A6C0JNM2-F1
#
_cell.length_a   1.000
_cell.length_b   1.000
_cell.length_c   1.000
_cell.angle_alpha   90.00
_cell.angle_beta   90.00
_cell.angle_gamma   90.00
#
_symmetry.space_group_name_H-M   'P 1'
#
loop_
_entity.id
_entity.type
_entity.pdbx_description
1 polymer ?
#
loop_
_entity_poly.entity_id
_entity_poly.type
_entity_poly.pdbx_seq_one_letter_code
_entity_poly.pdbx_strand_id
1 'polypeptide(L)'
;MNNNNTDNDINKYIEETVEKKFNSVIETIIDNKVDNKNKMIYEYTVSELYQNTLQTIIDIINDLSDFFSINHKNLNNQEYRTQLFDIFLKDNRKLYTGIIFIILSLIFYFVDSSSI
;
A
#
# COMPACT_ATOMS: atom_id res chain seq x y z
N MET A 1 -44.79 7.15 1.65
CA MET A 1 -44.00 6.62 0.52
C MET A 1 -43.09 7.73 0.00
N ASN A 2 -41.86 7.87 0.51
CA ASN A 2 -40.82 8.69 -0.17
C ASN A 2 -39.36 8.48 0.32
N ASN A 3 -39.04 7.36 1.01
CA ASN A 3 -37.66 7.14 1.51
C ASN A 3 -36.70 6.65 0.43
N ASN A 4 -37.19 5.94 -0.58
CA ASN A 4 -36.34 5.21 -1.53
C ASN A 4 -35.58 6.11 -2.52
N ASN A 5 -36.03 7.36 -2.75
CA ASN A 5 -35.34 8.29 -3.65
C ASN A 5 -34.17 8.99 -2.97
N THR A 6 -34.32 9.36 -1.69
CA THR A 6 -33.28 10.07 -0.93
C THR A 6 -32.09 9.16 -0.63
N ASP A 7 -32.34 7.89 -0.32
CA ASP A 7 -31.26 6.90 -0.09
C ASP A 7 -30.47 6.61 -1.38
N ASN A 8 -31.13 6.61 -2.55
CA ASN A 8 -30.47 6.44 -3.84
C ASN A 8 -29.60 7.65 -4.21
N ASP A 9 -30.06 8.87 -3.93
CA ASP A 9 -29.28 10.09 -4.18
C ASP A 9 -28.05 10.19 -3.26
N ILE A 10 -28.19 9.77 -1.99
CA ILE A 10 -27.07 9.72 -1.03
C ILE A 10 -26.05 8.66 -1.46
N ASN A 11 -26.49 7.46 -1.83
CA ASN A 11 -25.58 6.41 -2.30
C ASN A 11 -24.82 6.85 -3.55
N LYS A 12 -25.52 7.48 -4.51
CA LYS A 12 -24.90 8.01 -5.72
C LYS A 12 -23.87 9.11 -5.41
N TYR A 13 -24.19 10.02 -4.48
CA TYR A 13 -23.26 11.07 -4.04
C TYR A 13 -22.01 10.49 -3.36
N ILE A 14 -22.18 9.46 -2.52
CA ILE A 14 -21.06 8.78 -1.87
C ILE A 14 -20.19 8.07 -2.91
N GLU A 15 -20.80 7.35 -3.85
CA GLU A 15 -20.11 6.63 -4.93
C GLU A 15 -19.28 7.61 -5.78
N GLU A 16 -19.89 8.70 -6.25
CA GLU A 16 -19.20 9.74 -7.03
C GLU A 16 -18.06 10.42 -6.24
N THR A 17 -18.26 10.63 -4.93
CA THR A 17 -17.25 11.26 -4.07
C THR A 17 -16.07 10.33 -3.80
N VAL A 18 -16.35 9.05 -3.56
CA VAL A 18 -15.34 8.01 -3.34
C VAL A 18 -14.56 7.76 -4.63
N GLU A 19 -15.24 7.65 -5.76
CA GLU A 19 -14.63 7.45 -7.07
C GLU A 19 -13.73 8.63 -7.45
N LYS A 20 -14.17 9.88 -7.23
CA LYS A 20 -13.32 11.07 -7.45
C LYS A 20 -12.09 11.09 -6.56
N LYS A 21 -12.24 10.75 -5.27
CA LYS A 21 -11.10 10.69 -4.35
C LYS A 21 -10.14 9.58 -4.74
N PHE A 22 -10.66 8.42 -5.16
CA PHE A 22 -9.85 7.30 -5.60
C PHE A 22 -9.09 7.65 -6.90
N ASN A 23 -9.78 8.19 -7.91
CA ASN A 23 -9.18 8.60 -9.18
C ASN A 23 -8.14 9.70 -8.98
N SER A 24 -8.39 10.69 -8.11
CA SER A 24 -7.40 11.73 -7.78
C SER A 24 -6.15 11.16 -7.11
N VAL A 25 -6.31 10.16 -6.24
CA VAL A 25 -5.18 9.46 -5.62
C VAL A 25 -4.41 8.65 -6.67
N ILE A 26 -5.09 7.91 -7.54
CA ILE A 26 -4.47 7.12 -8.61
C ILE A 26 -3.75 8.02 -9.62
N GLU A 27 -4.35 9.11 -10.07
CA GLU A 27 -3.71 10.08 -10.97
C GLU A 27 -2.46 10.70 -10.33
N THR A 28 -2.56 11.11 -9.07
CA THR A 28 -1.42 11.67 -8.32
C THR A 28 -0.30 10.63 -8.17
N ILE A 29 -0.63 9.35 -8.03
CA ILE A 29 0.34 8.26 -7.92
C ILE A 29 0.99 7.97 -9.29
N ILE A 30 0.22 7.95 -10.38
CA ILE A 30 0.70 7.63 -11.73
C ILE A 30 1.60 8.75 -12.29
N ASP A 31 1.24 10.01 -12.09
CA ASP A 31 2.02 11.15 -12.59
C ASP A 31 3.34 11.35 -11.84
N ASN A 32 3.43 10.87 -10.59
CA ASN A 32 4.66 10.90 -9.80
C ASN A 32 5.52 9.64 -9.97
N LYS A 33 5.54 9.01 -11.16
CA LYS A 33 6.54 7.96 -11.46
C LYS A 33 7.95 8.54 -11.28
N VAL A 34 8.50 8.27 -10.10
CA VAL A 34 9.75 8.81 -9.61
C VAL A 34 10.89 8.37 -10.52
N ASP A 35 11.51 9.35 -11.19
CA ASP A 35 12.80 9.16 -11.82
C ASP A 35 13.80 8.70 -10.74
N ASN A 36 14.29 7.48 -10.89
CA ASN A 36 15.30 6.83 -10.05
C ASN A 36 16.64 7.58 -10.15
N LYS A 37 16.74 8.73 -9.50
CA LYS A 37 18.02 9.28 -9.04
C LYS A 37 18.26 8.72 -7.65
N ASN A 38 19.44 8.15 -7.44
CA ASN A 38 19.88 7.59 -6.17
C ASN A 38 20.05 8.73 -5.14
N LYS A 39 18.92 9.22 -4.62
CA LYS A 39 18.86 10.25 -3.60
C LYS A 39 19.24 9.64 -2.26
N MET A 40 20.07 10.34 -1.48
CA MET A 40 20.33 9.94 -0.11
C MET A 40 19.07 10.12 0.74
N ILE A 41 18.94 9.34 1.83
CA ILE A 41 17.74 9.30 2.67
C ILE A 41 17.31 10.70 3.16
N TYR A 42 18.27 11.57 3.47
CA TYR A 42 18.02 12.92 3.96
C TYR A 42 17.57 13.91 2.85
N GLU A 43 17.65 13.52 1.58
CA GLU A 43 17.27 14.35 0.43
C GLU A 43 15.80 14.18 0.06
N TYR A 44 15.11 13.21 0.68
CA TYR A 44 13.69 13.00 0.48
C TYR A 44 12.87 13.98 1.30
N THR A 45 11.92 14.63 0.63
CA THR A 45 10.87 15.39 1.31
C THR A 45 9.87 14.44 1.97
N VAL A 46 9.15 14.94 2.99
CA VAL A 46 8.07 14.17 3.64
C VAL A 46 7.01 13.72 2.63
N SER A 47 6.70 14.56 1.63
CA SER A 47 5.74 14.23 0.58
C SER A 47 6.23 13.09 -0.32
N GLU A 48 7.50 13.11 -0.71
CA GLU A 48 8.10 12.03 -1.51
C GLU A 48 8.15 10.72 -0.72
N LEU A 49 8.53 10.77 0.57
CA LEU A 49 8.51 9.58 1.43
C LEU A 49 7.09 9.00 1.51
N TYR A 50 6.08 9.85 1.73
CA TYR A 50 4.69 9.42 1.80
C TYR A 50 4.22 8.78 0.49
N GLN A 51 4.43 9.43 -0.66
CA GLN A 51 4.04 8.90 -1.96
C GLN A 51 4.76 7.59 -2.28
N ASN A 52 6.06 7.52 -2.05
CA ASN A 52 6.86 6.32 -2.32
C ASN A 52 6.52 5.17 -1.37
N THR A 53 6.18 5.47 -0.11
CA THR A 53 5.68 4.47 0.83
C THR A 53 4.32 3.93 0.40
N LEU A 54 3.38 4.78 -0.05
CA LEU A 54 2.11 4.31 -0.59
C LEU A 54 2.28 3.44 -1.84
N GLN A 55 3.12 3.88 -2.78
CA GLN A 55 3.43 3.09 -3.97
C GLN A 55 4.04 1.73 -3.59
N THR A 56 4.97 1.72 -2.64
CA THR A 56 5.56 0.48 -2.13
C THR A 56 4.52 -0.46 -1.53
N ILE A 57 3.52 0.05 -0.81
CA ILE A 57 2.41 -0.76 -0.29
C ILE A 57 1.65 -1.42 -1.44
N ILE A 58 1.28 -0.65 -2.47
CA ILE A 58 0.57 -1.16 -3.65
C ILE A 58 1.40 -2.24 -4.35
N ASP A 59 2.68 -1.99 -4.58
CA ASP A 59 3.59 -2.92 -5.23
C ASP A 59 3.74 -4.23 -4.44
N ILE A 60 3.83 -4.15 -3.11
CA ILE A 60 3.88 -5.32 -2.23
C ILE A 60 2.57 -6.11 -2.31
N ILE A 61 1.42 -5.44 -2.27
CA ILE A 61 0.11 -6.11 -2.37
C ILE A 61 -0.02 -6.84 -3.71
N ASN A 62 0.38 -6.20 -4.81
CA ASN A 62 0.34 -6.81 -6.14
C ASN A 62 1.31 -7.99 -6.24
N ASP A 63 2.57 -7.83 -5.83
CA ASP A 63 3.56 -8.90 -5.83
C ASP A 63 3.11 -10.09 -4.96
N LEU A 64 2.46 -9.84 -3.80
CA LEU A 64 1.89 -10.89 -2.96
C LEU A 64 0.69 -11.58 -3.63
N SER A 65 -0.20 -10.82 -4.27
CA SER A 65 -1.34 -11.36 -5.00
C SER A 65 -0.87 -12.28 -6.13
N ASP A 66 0.11 -11.84 -6.90
CA ASP A 66 0.73 -12.63 -7.97
C ASP A 66 1.41 -13.86 -7.40
N PHE A 67 2.18 -13.70 -6.33
CA PHE A 67 2.82 -14.81 -5.64
C PHE A 67 1.79 -15.83 -5.18
N PHE A 68 0.75 -15.46 -4.44
CA PHE A 68 -0.25 -16.42 -3.94
C PHE A 68 -1.13 -17.04 -5.04
N SER A 69 -1.24 -16.39 -6.20
CA SER A 69 -1.95 -16.93 -7.36
C SER A 69 -1.21 -18.09 -8.02
N ILE A 70 0.11 -18.19 -7.83
CA ILE A 70 0.94 -19.28 -8.38
C ILE A 70 0.89 -20.50 -7.47
N ASN A 71 0.80 -21.70 -8.07
CA ASN A 71 0.82 -22.96 -7.33
C ASN A 71 2.26 -23.33 -6.90
N HIS A 72 2.57 -23.12 -5.62
CA HIS A 72 3.91 -23.34 -5.04
C HIS A 72 4.20 -24.76 -4.54
N LYS A 73 3.38 -25.75 -4.92
CA LYS A 73 3.52 -27.16 -4.45
C LYS A 73 4.90 -27.78 -4.70
N ASN A 74 5.68 -27.24 -5.62
CA ASN A 74 7.00 -27.76 -6.00
C ASN A 74 8.16 -27.00 -5.34
N LEU A 75 7.89 -25.94 -4.58
CA LEU A 75 8.94 -25.18 -3.90
C LEU A 75 9.27 -25.79 -2.54
N ASN A 76 10.56 -25.81 -2.20
CA ASN A 76 10.98 -26.08 -0.84
C ASN A 76 10.58 -24.89 0.06
N ASN A 77 10.26 -25.15 1.34
CA ASN A 77 9.97 -24.14 2.36
C ASN A 77 10.99 -23.02 2.41
N GLN A 78 12.28 -23.32 2.22
CA GLN A 78 13.32 -22.29 2.17
C GLN A 78 13.15 -21.35 0.98
N GLU A 79 12.93 -21.88 -0.21
CA GLU A 79 12.74 -21.11 -1.44
C GLU A 79 11.47 -20.27 -1.36
N TYR A 80 10.39 -20.85 -0.86
CA TYR A 80 9.13 -20.16 -0.63
C TYR A 80 9.31 -18.95 0.28
N ARG A 81 10.01 -19.12 1.42
CA ARG A 81 10.30 -18.02 2.35
C ARG A 81 11.19 -16.97 1.70
N THR A 82 12.24 -17.36 0.98
CA THR A 82 13.15 -16.43 0.30
C THR A 82 12.39 -15.56 -0.71
N GLN A 83 11.55 -16.16 -1.55
CA GLN A 83 10.73 -15.42 -2.52
C GLN A 83 9.77 -14.46 -1.81
N LEU A 84 9.15 -14.89 -0.71
CA LEU A 84 8.31 -14.02 0.12
C LEU A 84 9.09 -12.84 0.69
N PHE A 85 10.29 -13.07 1.22
CA PHE A 85 11.14 -11.99 1.74
C PHE A 85 11.61 -11.03 0.65
N ASP A 86 11.95 -11.54 -0.53
CA ASP A 86 12.30 -10.71 -1.69
C ASP A 86 11.14 -9.78 -2.06
N ILE A 87 9.89 -10.22 -1.94
CA ILE A 87 8.72 -9.35 -2.13
C ILE A 87 8.74 -8.15 -1.16
N PHE A 88 9.30 -8.24 0.03
CA PHE A 88 9.39 -7.08 0.92
C PHE A 88 10.72 -6.33 0.78
N LEU A 89 11.80 -7.02 0.42
CA LEU A 89 13.18 -6.53 0.56
C LEU A 89 13.90 -6.20 -0.75
N LYS A 90 13.21 -6.14 -1.90
CA LYS A 90 13.80 -5.59 -3.15
C LYS A 90 14.50 -4.25 -2.88
N ASP A 91 15.67 -4.06 -3.48
CA ASP A 91 16.59 -2.94 -3.19
C ASP A 91 15.93 -1.56 -3.27
N ASN A 92 15.08 -1.36 -4.27
CA ASN A 92 14.40 -0.09 -4.53
C ASN A 92 13.30 0.28 -3.50
N ARG A 93 12.82 -0.69 -2.71
CA ARG A 93 11.74 -0.48 -1.74
C ARG A 93 12.09 -0.76 -0.29
N LYS A 94 13.30 -1.26 -0.03
CA LYS A 94 13.78 -1.63 1.30
C LYS A 94 13.60 -0.54 2.36
N LEU A 95 13.87 0.72 2.00
CA LEU A 95 13.69 1.86 2.89
C LEU A 95 12.21 2.04 3.27
N TYR A 96 11.34 2.07 2.26
CA TYR A 96 9.91 2.27 2.45
C TYR A 96 9.26 1.09 3.19
N THR A 97 9.69 -0.15 2.92
CA THR A 97 9.31 -1.34 3.70
C THR A 97 9.66 -1.17 5.18
N GLY A 98 10.83 -0.59 5.50
CA GLY A 98 11.20 -0.27 6.87
C GLY A 98 10.25 0.73 7.53
N ILE A 99 9.87 1.80 6.82
CA ILE A 99 8.88 2.78 7.29
C ILE A 99 7.54 2.10 7.57
N ILE A 100 7.07 1.22 6.67
CA ILE A 100 5.83 0.45 6.85
C ILE A 100 5.86 -0.37 8.13
N PHE A 101 6.96 -1.09 8.40
CA PHE A 101 7.08 -1.89 9.62
C PHE A 101 7.13 -1.06 10.90
N ILE A 102 7.73 0.13 10.87
CA ILE A 102 7.69 1.05 12.02
C ILE A 102 6.24 1.49 12.29
N ILE A 103 5.49 1.87 11.25
CA ILE A 103 4.09 2.27 11.38
C ILE A 103 3.23 1.11 11.89
N LEU A 104 3.39 -0.09 11.34
CA LEU A 104 2.68 -1.29 11.81
C LEU A 104 3.00 -1.62 13.26
N SER A 105 4.26 -1.51 13.67
CA SER A 105 4.67 -1.69 15.07
C SER A 105 3.97 -0.71 16.00
N LEU A 106 3.88 0.58 15.61
CA LEU A 106 3.14 1.57 16.36
C LEU A 106 1.64 1.23 16.43
N ILE A 107 1.04 0.81 15.32
CA ILE A 107 -0.38 0.39 15.29
C ILE A 107 -0.61 -0.76 16.27
N PHE A 108 0.23 -1.80 16.24
CA PHE A 108 0.11 -2.93 17.17
C PHE A 108 0.29 -2.50 18.63
N TYR A 109 1.25 -1.62 18.91
CA TYR A 109 1.44 -1.05 20.24
C TYR A 109 0.18 -0.32 20.75
N PHE A 110 -0.47 0.50 19.91
CA PHE A 110 -1.69 1.21 20.29
C PHE A 110 -2.90 0.28 20.42
N VAL A 111 -3.02 -0.73 19.56
CA VAL A 111 -4.12 -1.73 19.64
C VAL A 111 -3.98 -2.57 20.91
N ASP A 112 -2.78 -3.01 21.27
CA ASP A 112 -2.55 -3.78 22.48
C ASP A 112 -2.83 -2.93 23.74
N SER A 113 -2.44 -1.66 23.71
CA SER A 113 -2.72 -0.72 24.80
C SER A 113 -4.20 -0.38 24.98
N SER A 114 -5.06 -0.54 23.97
CA SER A 114 -6.49 -0.19 24.06
C SER A 114 -7.37 -1.32 24.60
N SER A 115 -6.82 -2.53 24.75
CA SER A 115 -7.50 -3.67 25.40
C SER A 115 -7.28 -3.74 26.91
N ILE A 116 -6.65 -2.72 27.51
CA ILE A 116 -6.47 -2.52 28.96
C ILE A 116 -7.48 -1.53 29.50
#